data_AF-A0A8J7BYU4-F1
#
_entry.id   AF-A0A8J7BYU4-F1
#
_cell.length_a   1.000
_cell.length_b   1.000
_cell.length_c   1.000
_cell.angle_alpha   90.00
_cell.angle_beta   90.00
_cell.angle_gamma   90.00
#
_symmetry.space_group_name_H-M   'P 1'
#
loop_
_entity.id
_entity.type
_entity.pdbx_description
1 polymer ?
#
loop_
_entity_poly.entity_id
_entity_poly.type
_entity_poly.pdbx_seq_one_letter_code
_entity_poly.pdbx_strand_id
1 'polypeptide(L)' 'MKWDMGDSCKPPWYQLQQGQRQQLLLSIERGLEAKFGTQGLQLMPQISQISDLERLTTIQQAIRTVNTLDELRQLL' A
#
# COMPACT_ATOMS: atom_id res chain seq x y z
N MET A 1 -16.18 -26.07 5.17
CA MET A 1 -17.35 -25.20 5.44
C MET A 1 -17.47 -24.22 4.29
N LYS A 2 -18.54 -24.34 3.51
CA LYS A 2 -18.85 -23.47 2.36
C LYS A 2 -19.81 -22.40 2.88
N TRP A 3 -19.38 -21.14 2.87
CA TRP A 3 -20.20 -20.00 3.27
C TRP A 3 -20.97 -19.52 2.03
N ASP A 4 -22.23 -19.94 1.92
CA ASP A 4 -23.19 -19.44 0.92
C ASP A 4 -24.22 -18.61 1.69
N MET A 5 -24.16 -17.27 1.64
CA MET A 5 -25.24 -16.25 1.84
C MET A 5 -24.60 -14.88 1.51
N GLY A 6 -25.13 -14.03 0.63
CA GLY A 6 -26.44 -13.37 0.78
C GLY A 6 -26.23 -12.06 1.55
N ASP A 7 -25.91 -10.99 0.83
CA ASP A 7 -25.78 -9.57 1.25
C ASP A 7 -24.89 -9.22 2.47
N SER A 8 -23.74 -8.59 2.16
CA SER A 8 -23.03 -7.61 3.00
C SER A 8 -22.39 -8.05 4.33
N CYS A 9 -22.03 -9.31 4.51
CA CYS A 9 -21.14 -9.72 5.60
C CYS A 9 -19.74 -9.98 5.05
N LYS A 10 -18.84 -9.00 5.18
CA LYS A 10 -17.44 -9.21 4.79
C LYS A 10 -16.84 -10.28 5.72
N PRO A 11 -16.23 -11.33 5.17
CA PRO A 11 -15.76 -12.45 5.97
C PRO A 11 -14.66 -12.00 6.96
N PRO A 12 -14.42 -12.72 8.06
CA PRO A 12 -13.50 -12.28 9.12
C PRO A 12 -12.08 -11.95 8.62
N TRP A 13 -11.62 -12.67 7.59
CA TRP A 13 -10.32 -12.42 6.95
C TRP A 13 -10.26 -11.10 6.17
N TYR A 14 -11.40 -10.47 5.87
CA TYR A 14 -11.47 -9.16 5.23
C TYR A 14 -10.90 -8.07 6.14
N GLN A 15 -11.18 -8.12 7.45
CA GLN A 15 -10.64 -7.15 8.40
C GLN A 15 -9.12 -7.28 8.54
N LEU A 16 -8.61 -8.52 8.52
CA LEU A 16 -7.17 -8.79 8.56
C LEU A 16 -6.45 -8.26 7.32
N GLN A 17 -7.01 -8.50 6.12
CA GLN A 17 -6.44 -7.96 4.88
C GLN A 17 -6.45 -6.43 4.85
N GLN A 18 -7.50 -5.79 5.37
CA GLN A 18 -7.56 -4.33 5.45
C GLN A 18 -6.55 -3.75 6.44
N GLY A 19 -6.37 -4.40 7.60
CA GLY A 19 -5.34 -4.01 8.56
C GLY A 19 -3.92 -4.10 7.98
N GLN A 20 -3.63 -5.18 7.26
CA GLN A 20 -2.34 -5.36 6.58
C GLN A 20 -2.12 -4.29 5.49
N ARG A 21 -3.15 -4.00 4.69
CA ARG A 21 -3.09 -2.93 3.67
C ARG A 21 -2.82 -1.57 4.29
N GLN A 22 -3.56 -1.22 5.35
CA GLN A 22 -3.38 0.06 6.04
C GLN A 22 -1.97 0.19 6.64
N GLN A 23 -1.46 -0.87 7.27
CA GLN A 23 -0.11 -0.88 7.81
C GLN A 23 0.95 -0.67 6.70
N LEU A 24 0.79 -1.33 5.54
CA LEU A 24 1.69 -1.14 4.40
C LEU A 24 1.65 0.30 3.90
N LEU A 25 0.46 0.87 3.71
CA LEU A 25 0.28 2.25 3.25
C LEU A 25 0.90 3.26 4.23
N LEU A 26 0.68 3.12 5.54
CA LEU A 26 1.29 3.98 6.55
C LEU A 26 2.82 3.87 6.56
N SER A 27 3.36 2.67 6.36
CA SER A 27 4.81 2.50 6.28
C SER A 27 5.40 3.10 5.01
N ILE A 28 4.68 3.04 3.89
CA ILE A 28 5.08 3.67 2.62
C ILE A 28 5.05 5.19 2.78
N GLU A 29 3.97 5.74 3.32
CA GLU A 29 3.80 7.17 3.59
C GLU A 29 4.98 7.72 4.39
N ARG A 30 5.30 7.09 5.52
CA ARG A 30 6.44 7.50 6.37
C ARG A 30 7.78 7.35 5.67
N GLY A 31 7.97 6.28 4.88
CA GLY A 31 9.19 6.09 4.11
C GLY A 31 9.38 7.18 3.05
N LEU A 32 8.30 7.58 2.39
CA LEU A 32 8.29 8.66 1.41
C LEU A 32 8.54 10.02 2.05
N GLU A 33 7.85 10.30 3.16
CA GLU A 33 8.06 11.53 3.91
C GLU A 33 9.50 11.65 4.43
N ALA A 34 10.04 10.57 4.99
CA ALA A 34 11.39 10.57 5.54
C ALA A 34 12.48 10.77 4.46
N LYS A 35 12.28 10.23 3.26
CA LYS A 35 13.31 10.22 2.19
C LYS A 35 13.15 11.35 1.18
N PHE A 36 11.92 11.71 0.84
CA PHE A 36 11.58 12.65 -0.22
C PHE A 36 10.72 13.83 0.28
N GLY A 37 10.38 13.87 1.57
CA GLY A 37 9.55 14.91 2.14
C GLY A 37 8.14 14.93 1.56
N THR A 38 7.56 16.13 1.51
CA THR A 38 6.21 16.37 0.98
C THR A 38 6.05 16.02 -0.50
N GLN A 39 7.14 16.03 -1.28
CA GLN A 39 7.10 15.63 -2.69
C GLN A 39 6.83 14.13 -2.85
N GLY A 40 7.33 13.29 -1.94
CA GLY A 40 7.03 11.87 -1.94
C GLY A 40 5.57 11.57 -1.62
N LEU A 41 4.98 12.34 -0.70
CA LEU A 41 3.57 12.20 -0.32
C LEU A 41 2.60 12.48 -1.48
N GLN A 42 3.01 13.22 -2.51
CA GLN A 42 2.20 13.42 -3.72
C GLN A 42 1.90 12.11 -4.47
N LEU A 43 2.64 11.03 -4.19
CA LEU A 43 2.42 9.70 -4.77
C LEU A 43 1.40 8.86 -3.98
N MET A 44 1.08 9.23 -2.73
CA MET A 44 0.13 8.49 -1.90
C MET A 44 -1.26 8.30 -2.53
N PRO A 45 -1.84 9.26 -3.27
CA PRO A 45 -3.10 9.04 -3.97
C PRO A 45 -3.02 7.94 -5.03
N GLN A 46 -1.86 7.72 -5.66
CA GLN A 46 -1.66 6.65 -6.64
C GLN A 46 -1.43 5.31 -5.95
N ILE A 47 -0.57 5.31 -4.92
CA ILE A 47 -0.25 4.10 -4.14
C ILE A 47 -1.49 3.55 -3.42
N SER A 48 -2.34 4.43 -2.87
CA SER A 48 -3.54 4.01 -2.15
C SER A 48 -4.58 3.31 -3.04
N GLN A 49 -4.57 3.55 -4.35
CA GLN A 49 -5.42 2.86 -5.33
C GLN A 49 -4.98 1.41 -5.56
N ILE A 50 -3.71 1.09 -5.29
CA ILE A 50 -3.18 -0.27 -5.42
C ILE A 50 -3.84 -1.16 -4.36
N SER A 51 -4.59 -2.16 -4.84
CA SER A 51 -5.27 -3.12 -3.97
C SER A 51 -4.46 -4.38 -3.69
N ASP A 52 -3.38 -4.56 -4.44
CA ASP A 52 -2.51 -5.73 -4.34
C ASP A 52 -1.47 -5.54 -3.22
N LEU A 53 -1.54 -6.41 -2.21
CA LEU A 53 -0.65 -6.35 -1.04
C LEU A 53 0.81 -6.65 -1.39
N GLU A 54 1.04 -7.52 -2.37
CA GLU A 54 2.39 -7.88 -2.81
C GLU A 54 3.03 -6.68 -3.50
N ARG A 55 2.32 -6.02 -4.42
CA ARG A 55 2.77 -4.76 -5.03
C ARG A 55 3.08 -3.69 -3.99
N LEU A 56 2.21 -3.49 -3.00
CA LEU A 56 2.46 -2.52 -1.92
C LEU A 56 3.73 -2.88 -1.13
N THR A 57 3.97 -4.17 -0.91
CA THR A 57 5.20 -4.64 -0.24
C THR A 57 6.44 -4.37 -1.09
N THR A 58 6.38 -4.61 -2.40
CA THR A 58 7.47 -4.29 -3.34
C THR A 58 7.77 -2.79 -3.34
N ILE A 59 6.75 -1.94 -3.38
CA ILE A 59 6.89 -0.48 -3.32
C ILE A 59 7.55 -0.07 -1.99
N GLN A 60 7.11 -0.63 -0.87
CA GLN A 60 7.70 -0.36 0.44
C GLN A 60 9.20 -0.70 0.47
N GLN A 61 9.59 -1.84 -0.10
CA GLN A 61 11.00 -2.24 -0.18
C GLN A 61 11.79 -1.33 -1.14
N ALA A 62 11.20 -0.99 -2.29
CA ALA A 62 11.81 -0.11 -3.27
C ALA A 62 12.11 1.28 -2.70
N ILE A 63 11.24 1.84 -1.84
CA ILE A 63 11.49 3.14 -1.19
C ILE A 63 12.82 3.16 -0.43
N ARG A 64 13.25 2.01 0.13
CA ARG A 64 14.54 1.91 0.81
C ARG A 64 15.73 2.00 -0.15
N THR A 65 15.58 1.49 -1.38
CA THR A 65 16.68 1.36 -2.36
C THR A 65 16.70 2.48 -3.41
N VAL A 66 15.55 2.91 -3.92
CA VAL A 66 15.44 3.95 -4.97
C VAL A 66 15.93 5.29 -4.46
N ASN A 67 16.68 6.04 -5.27
CA ASN A 67 17.26 7.32 -4.83
C ASN A 67 16.42 8.51 -5.28
N THR A 68 15.50 8.30 -6.22
CA THR A 68 14.67 9.35 -6.79
C THR A 68 13.19 8.96 -6.80
N LEU A 69 12.31 9.96 -6.81
CA LEU A 69 10.88 9.76 -6.98
C LEU A 69 10.51 9.26 -8.38
N ASP A 70 11.35 9.54 -9.37
CA ASP A 70 11.12 9.08 -10.74
C ASP A 70 11.27 7.56 -10.86
N GLU A 71 12.34 7.01 -10.28
CA GLU A 71 12.52 5.55 -10.17
C GLU A 71 11.35 4.88 -9.45
N LEU A 72 10.82 5.52 -8.40
CA LEU A 72 9.66 4.99 -7.69
C LEU A 72 8.39 5.04 -8.55
N ARG A 73 8.18 6.11 -9.33
CA ARG A 73 7.03 6.24 -10.25
C ARG A 73 7.02 5.16 -11.33
N GLN A 74 8.18 4.67 -11.76
CA GLN A 74 8.28 3.57 -12.72
C GLN A 74 7.76 2.23 -12.14
N LEU A 75 7.61 2.12 -10.81
CA LEU A 75 7.16 0.91 -10.12
C LEU A 75 5.68 0.93 -9.73
N LEU A 76 4.99 2.06 -9.89
CA LEU A 76 3.56 2.22 -9.60
C LEU A 76 2.72 1.72 -10.78
#